data_AF-A0A951T5R7-F1
#
_entry.id   AF-A0A951T5R7-F1
#
_cell.length_a   1.000
_cell.length_b   1.000
_cell.length_c   1.000
_cell.angle_alpha   90.00
_cell.angle_beta   90.00
_cell.angle_gamma   90.00
#
_symmetry.space_group_name_H-M   'P 1'
#
loop_
_entity.id
_entity.type
_entity.pdbx_description
1 polymer ?
#
loop_
_entity_poly.entity_id
_entity_poly.type
_entity_poly.pdbx_seq_one_letter_code
_entity_poly.pdbx_strand_id
1 'polypeptide(L)'
;MPIPREHSQRFVFHFSHIDNLPGLLAHGFLAKNHVQFPQEHRSIAAEGIQDRRARMSVPCGPGGCVHDYVPLYFGSVSPMLLGVINAKNVDQYDILYFEFPIDLVERADAVFTNASANTNMAPAFYSDPADLVKLDWPAIDSRKWGNPDDGFRHRRMAELLVYGQLPVTAATRCVVWNDAAKKRVEAIVGTRPFPCLDFQDHRTRPHWFTNFASGGKSSLVKGPKEIASIFDAACKYVEEHAGSHAETAGFKNLKHLLDGLRANFGCLPHTAELIGLRSENGIHRRTVDIHTKDVVEQLLQLEEYDVLDKKHQMLVEIAAYLHDIGKGPRARWDNNGGLQKVDPDHPVGAMPMMAEILTEHVSTVTVPSSRTLLKLVCYHDLVGDVLGRDRDEQQILDVVDSVEELDMLFAIGRADMTALHPIWWDEECADQLYDRCFDAIENASED
;
A
#
# COMPACT_ATOMS: atom_id res chain seq x y z
N MET A 1 16.15 -5.36 38.23
CA MET A 1 15.98 -6.81 38.54
C MET A 1 16.13 -7.62 37.24
N PRO A 2 16.39 -8.94 37.25
CA PRO A 2 16.54 -9.69 36.00
C PRO A 2 15.20 -9.75 35.23
N ILE A 3 15.28 -9.98 33.92
CA ILE A 3 14.10 -10.21 33.06
C ILE A 3 13.20 -11.33 33.65
N PRO A 4 11.87 -11.14 33.73
CA PRO A 4 10.95 -12.21 34.14
C PRO A 4 11.10 -13.45 33.25
N ARG A 5 11.13 -14.64 33.87
CA ARG A 5 11.49 -15.90 33.19
C ARG A 5 10.58 -16.23 32.01
N GLU A 6 9.31 -15.86 32.06
CA GLU A 6 8.33 -16.03 30.99
C GLU A 6 8.63 -15.17 29.75
N HIS A 7 9.48 -14.15 29.88
CA HIS A 7 9.85 -13.24 28.80
C HIS A 7 11.27 -13.47 28.30
N SER A 8 12.13 -14.21 29.00
CA SER A 8 13.57 -14.32 28.73
C SER A 8 13.97 -15.00 27.40
N GLN A 9 13.01 -15.46 26.60
CA GLN A 9 13.24 -16.06 25.27
C GLN A 9 12.52 -15.28 24.16
N ARG A 10 12.00 -14.09 24.48
CA ARG A 10 11.34 -13.20 23.54
C ARG A 10 12.35 -12.40 22.73
N PHE A 11 11.83 -11.80 21.68
CA PHE A 11 12.57 -10.93 20.79
C PHE A 11 11.84 -9.60 20.68
N VAL A 12 12.59 -8.58 20.29
CA VAL A 12 12.06 -7.28 19.85
C VAL A 12 12.44 -7.07 18.39
N PHE A 13 11.66 -6.26 17.69
CA PHE A 13 11.64 -6.22 16.24
C PHE A 13 11.88 -4.81 15.74
N HIS A 14 12.77 -4.64 14.78
CA HIS A 14 12.80 -3.45 13.93
C HIS A 14 12.46 -3.88 12.52
N PHE A 15 11.76 -3.04 11.76
CA PHE A 15 11.59 -3.29 10.34
C PHE A 15 12.01 -2.07 9.52
N SER A 16 12.61 -2.31 8.37
CA SER A 16 13.14 -1.28 7.49
C SER A 16 12.98 -1.70 6.04
N HIS A 17 12.87 -0.72 5.14
CA HIS A 17 12.96 -0.98 3.71
C HIS A 17 14.36 -1.46 3.32
N ILE A 18 14.45 -2.34 2.31
CA ILE A 18 15.71 -2.89 1.77
C ILE A 18 16.65 -1.80 1.24
N ASP A 19 16.10 -0.72 0.69
CA ASP A 19 16.87 0.43 0.18
C ASP A 19 17.69 1.13 1.29
N ASN A 20 17.32 0.95 2.56
CA ASN A 20 18.08 1.50 3.69
C ASN A 20 19.30 0.64 4.07
N LEU A 21 19.47 -0.55 3.50
CA LEU A 21 20.57 -1.46 3.83
C LEU A 21 21.96 -0.83 3.70
N PRO A 22 22.30 -0.05 2.66
CA PRO A 22 23.61 0.60 2.58
C PRO A 22 23.92 1.47 3.82
N GLY A 23 22.95 2.26 4.28
CA GLY A 23 23.09 3.06 5.50
C GLY A 23 23.18 2.20 6.77
N LEU A 24 22.34 1.17 6.88
CA LEU A 24 22.38 0.22 8.00
C LEU A 24 23.71 -0.53 8.09
N LEU A 25 24.32 -0.87 6.96
CA LEU A 25 25.63 -1.53 6.90
C LEU A 25 26.78 -0.58 7.27
N ALA A 26 26.64 0.71 6.97
CA ALA A 26 27.66 1.72 7.26
C ALA A 26 27.65 2.17 8.73
N HIS A 27 26.46 2.36 9.31
CA HIS A 27 26.30 3.02 10.60
C HIS A 27 25.48 2.23 11.63
N GLY A 28 24.88 1.10 11.25
CA GLY A 28 23.88 0.42 12.07
C GLY A 28 22.55 1.17 12.08
N PHE A 29 21.72 0.84 13.06
CA PHE A 29 20.50 1.59 13.35
C PHE A 29 20.87 2.84 14.14
N LEU A 30 20.46 4.00 13.64
CA LEU A 30 20.70 5.28 14.28
C LEU A 30 19.39 5.89 14.76
N ALA A 31 19.42 6.54 15.92
CA ALA A 31 18.35 7.40 16.36
C ALA A 31 18.17 8.58 15.40
N LYS A 32 16.95 9.09 15.26
CA LYS A 32 16.62 10.14 14.27
C LYS A 32 17.44 11.42 14.48
N ASN A 33 17.72 11.79 15.74
CA ASN A 33 18.55 12.94 16.09
C ASN A 33 20.06 12.68 16.03
N HIS A 34 20.50 11.47 15.66
CA HIS A 34 21.91 11.16 15.56
C HIS A 34 22.54 11.97 14.41
N VAL A 35 23.74 12.53 14.64
CA VAL A 35 24.41 13.42 13.67
C VAL A 35 24.77 12.74 12.34
N GLN A 36 24.85 11.41 12.35
CA GLN A 36 25.11 10.58 11.16
C GLN A 36 23.83 9.95 10.60
N PHE A 37 22.64 10.34 11.08
CA PHE A 37 21.38 9.84 10.51
C PHE A 37 21.34 10.19 9.02
N PRO A 38 21.10 9.21 8.13
CA PRO A 38 21.24 9.42 6.70
C PRO A 38 20.24 10.45 6.18
N GLN A 39 20.70 11.31 5.25
CA GLN A 39 19.84 12.27 4.54
C GLN A 39 18.86 11.53 3.62
N GLU A 40 19.38 10.56 2.86
CA GLU A 40 18.58 9.64 2.07
C GLU A 40 18.17 8.45 2.93
N HIS A 41 16.92 8.45 3.37
CA HIS A 41 16.32 7.37 4.13
C HIS A 41 14.89 7.13 3.64
N ARG A 42 14.61 5.92 3.15
CA ARG A 42 13.25 5.54 2.79
C ARG A 42 12.44 5.33 4.07
N SER A 43 11.72 6.37 4.47
CA SER A 43 10.80 6.34 5.61
C SER A 43 9.65 5.39 5.31
N ILE A 44 9.29 4.60 6.31
CA ILE A 44 8.08 3.78 6.35
C ILE A 44 7.15 4.22 7.50
N ALA A 45 7.35 5.43 7.99
CA ALA A 45 6.57 6.03 9.07
C ALA A 45 5.80 7.26 8.54
N ALA A 46 4.55 7.40 8.97
CA ALA A 46 3.72 8.56 8.63
C ALA A 46 4.31 9.86 9.23
N GLU A 47 4.26 10.97 8.48
CA GLU A 47 4.92 12.22 8.85
C GLU A 47 4.45 12.79 10.20
N GLY A 48 3.13 12.77 10.47
CA GLY A 48 2.56 13.28 11.73
C GLY A 48 3.03 12.54 13.00
N ILE A 49 3.69 11.39 12.87
CA ILE A 49 4.31 10.66 13.99
C ILE A 49 5.66 11.30 14.39
N GLN A 50 6.41 11.85 13.44
CA GLN A 50 7.78 12.34 13.64
C GLN A 50 7.81 13.53 14.60
N ASP A 51 6.92 14.51 14.40
CA ASP A 51 6.85 15.71 15.25
C ASP A 51 6.56 15.39 16.72
N ARG A 52 5.66 14.42 16.96
CA ARG A 52 5.32 13.99 18.32
C ARG A 52 6.51 13.31 19.00
N ARG A 53 7.22 12.45 18.27
CA ARG A 53 8.41 11.76 18.79
C ARG A 53 9.58 12.72 19.06
N ALA A 54 9.75 13.76 18.24
CA ALA A 54 10.76 14.80 18.46
C ALA A 54 10.55 15.59 19.76
N ARG A 55 9.30 15.71 20.21
CA ARG A 55 8.91 16.51 21.40
C ARG A 55 8.60 15.67 22.64
N MET A 56 8.40 14.36 22.49
CA MET A 56 8.06 13.46 23.60
C MET A 56 9.30 13.22 24.46
N SER A 57 9.31 13.76 25.68
CA SER A 57 10.40 13.57 26.64
C SER A 57 10.44 12.14 27.17
N VAL A 58 11.65 11.62 27.35
CA VAL A 58 11.93 10.35 28.01
C VAL A 58 12.34 10.64 29.46
N PRO A 59 11.54 10.27 30.47
CA PRO A 59 11.75 10.70 31.86
C PRO A 59 12.71 9.81 32.67
N CYS A 60 13.24 8.74 32.08
CA CYS A 60 14.11 7.77 32.75
C CYS A 60 15.27 7.32 31.83
N GLY A 61 16.20 6.54 32.38
CA GLY A 61 17.39 6.12 31.64
C GLY A 61 18.23 7.33 31.18
N PRO A 62 18.75 7.33 29.93
CA PRO A 62 19.55 8.44 29.40
C PRO A 62 18.82 9.80 29.29
N GLY A 63 17.49 9.81 29.34
CA GLY A 63 16.69 11.03 29.16
C GLY A 63 16.64 11.53 27.70
N GLY A 64 16.34 12.82 27.52
CA GLY A 64 16.17 13.41 26.19
C GLY A 64 14.76 13.25 25.65
N CYS A 65 14.63 13.00 24.35
CA CYS A 65 13.36 12.79 23.65
C CYS A 65 13.36 11.47 22.87
N VAL A 66 12.18 11.01 22.45
CA VAL A 66 12.04 9.72 21.75
C VAL A 66 12.86 9.64 20.46
N HIS A 67 13.12 10.76 19.77
CA HIS A 67 14.02 10.81 18.59
C HIS A 67 15.51 10.62 18.90
N ASP A 68 15.91 10.62 20.16
CA ASP A 68 17.27 10.27 20.59
C ASP A 68 17.46 8.75 20.73
N TYR A 69 16.44 7.94 20.40
CA TYR A 69 16.45 6.50 20.54
C TYR A 69 16.13 5.78 19.22
N VAL A 70 16.75 4.62 19.01
CA VAL A 70 16.39 3.62 18.01
C VAL A 70 15.15 2.85 18.50
N PRO A 71 14.03 2.86 17.76
CA PRO A 71 12.82 2.15 18.16
C PRO A 71 12.84 0.68 17.77
N LEU A 72 12.53 -0.20 18.71
CA LEU A 72 12.30 -1.63 18.52
C LEU A 72 10.91 -1.96 19.09
N TYR A 73 10.12 -2.79 18.41
CA TYR A 73 8.76 -3.17 18.83
C TYR A 73 8.78 -4.50 19.59
N PHE A 74 7.96 -4.64 20.62
CA PHE A 74 7.78 -5.95 21.26
C PHE A 74 6.92 -6.92 20.42
N GLY A 75 6.05 -6.38 19.56
CA GLY A 75 5.18 -7.17 18.68
C GLY A 75 5.84 -7.43 17.32
N SER A 76 5.73 -8.67 16.81
CA SER A 76 6.30 -9.06 15.51
C SER A 76 5.49 -8.56 14.31
N VAL A 77 4.18 -8.35 14.49
CA VAL A 77 3.28 -7.83 13.46
C VAL A 77 2.88 -6.40 13.85
N SER A 78 3.35 -5.42 13.09
CA SER A 78 3.17 -4.01 13.42
C SER A 78 1.89 -3.43 12.79
N PRO A 79 0.96 -2.87 13.57
CA PRO A 79 -0.13 -2.05 13.04
C PRO A 79 0.36 -0.85 12.21
N MET A 80 1.59 -0.37 12.43
CA MET A 80 2.19 0.67 11.59
C MET A 80 2.44 0.15 10.17
N LEU A 81 2.99 -1.06 10.03
CA LEU A 81 3.18 -1.68 8.71
C LEU A 81 1.84 -1.88 8.00
N LEU A 82 0.77 -2.27 8.73
CA LEU A 82 -0.57 -2.40 8.15
C LEU A 82 -1.07 -1.09 7.52
N GLY A 83 -0.80 0.05 8.15
CA GLY A 83 -1.14 1.37 7.58
C GLY A 83 -0.43 1.64 6.27
N VAL A 84 0.89 1.42 6.23
CA VAL A 84 1.73 1.68 5.04
C VAL A 84 1.35 0.78 3.86
N ILE A 85 1.05 -0.50 4.11
CA ILE A 85 0.66 -1.43 3.03
C ILE A 85 -0.75 -1.13 2.50
N ASN A 86 -1.67 -0.70 3.37
CA ASN A 86 -3.01 -0.31 2.95
C ASN A 86 -3.01 0.97 2.10
N ALA A 87 -2.06 1.89 2.38
CA ALA A 87 -1.81 3.06 1.54
C ALA A 87 -1.07 2.74 0.22
N LYS A 88 -0.69 1.46 -0.01
CA LYS A 88 0.04 1.01 -1.22
C LYS A 88 1.37 1.75 -1.43
N ASN A 89 2.06 2.17 -0.37
CA ASN A 89 3.35 2.89 -0.47
C ASN A 89 4.57 1.97 -0.49
N VAL A 90 4.38 0.69 -0.15
CA VAL A 90 5.46 -0.28 -0.07
C VAL A 90 5.01 -1.68 -0.45
N ASP A 91 5.89 -2.39 -1.14
CA ASP A 91 5.75 -3.82 -1.33
C ASP A 91 6.31 -4.56 -0.10
N GLN A 92 5.52 -5.47 0.49
CA GLN A 92 5.94 -6.17 1.71
C GLN A 92 7.21 -7.01 1.53
N TYR A 93 7.54 -7.44 0.30
CA TYR A 93 8.78 -8.17 0.02
C TYR A 93 10.04 -7.31 0.06
N ASP A 94 9.90 -5.97 0.09
CA ASP A 94 11.01 -5.04 0.29
C ASP A 94 11.24 -4.70 1.76
N ILE A 95 10.37 -5.16 2.66
CA ILE A 95 10.52 -4.97 4.10
C ILE A 95 11.39 -6.07 4.70
N LEU A 96 12.41 -5.66 5.44
CA LEU A 96 13.29 -6.50 6.23
C LEU A 96 12.91 -6.40 7.70
N TYR A 97 12.82 -7.54 8.39
CA TYR A 97 12.59 -7.58 9.83
C TYR A 97 13.86 -8.01 10.56
N PHE A 98 14.32 -7.21 11.51
CA PHE A 98 15.47 -7.50 12.35
C PHE A 98 14.99 -7.92 13.72
N GLU A 99 15.41 -9.12 14.14
CA GLU A 99 15.08 -9.64 15.46
C GLU A 99 16.26 -9.48 16.40
N PHE A 100 16.00 -8.85 17.54
CA PHE A 100 16.96 -8.68 18.61
C PHE A 100 16.52 -9.45 19.84
N PRO A 101 17.45 -10.01 20.63
CA PRO A 101 17.09 -10.65 21.89
C PRO A 101 16.48 -9.62 22.84
N ILE A 102 15.48 -10.02 23.63
CA ILE A 102 14.87 -9.14 24.63
C ILE A 102 15.89 -8.67 25.69
N ASP A 103 17.02 -9.37 25.84
CA ASP A 103 18.13 -9.03 26.71
C ASP A 103 18.66 -7.59 26.50
N LEU A 104 18.38 -6.98 25.34
CA LEU A 104 18.64 -5.55 25.13
C LEU A 104 17.98 -4.65 26.18
N VAL A 105 16.90 -5.07 26.86
CA VAL A 105 16.28 -4.27 27.94
C VAL A 105 17.19 -4.09 29.14
N GLU A 106 18.20 -4.95 29.33
CA GLU A 106 19.13 -4.88 30.47
C GLU A 106 20.25 -3.86 30.23
N ARG A 107 20.35 -3.29 29.03
CA ARG A 107 21.36 -2.28 28.73
C ARG A 107 21.08 -1.00 29.52
N ALA A 108 22.15 -0.36 29.99
CA ALA A 108 22.06 0.90 30.72
C ALA A 108 21.48 2.07 29.89
N ASP A 109 21.50 1.94 28.56
CA ASP A 109 21.03 2.93 27.60
C ASP A 109 19.69 2.55 26.95
N ALA A 110 19.00 1.55 27.50
CA ALA A 110 17.69 1.11 27.04
C ALA A 110 16.58 1.57 28.00
N VAL A 111 15.45 1.97 27.42
CA VAL A 111 14.18 2.20 28.13
C VAL A 111 13.06 1.56 27.32
N PHE A 112 11.93 1.24 27.93
CA PHE A 112 10.79 0.68 27.21
C PHE A 112 9.46 1.27 27.66
N THR A 113 8.45 1.15 26.80
CA THR A 113 7.14 1.74 27.00
C THR A 113 6.04 0.69 27.02
N ASN A 114 4.92 0.97 27.69
CA ASN A 114 3.73 0.09 27.68
C ASN A 114 2.80 0.31 26.47
N ALA A 115 3.07 1.31 25.65
CA ALA A 115 2.36 1.65 24.42
C ALA A 115 3.29 2.45 23.50
N SER A 116 2.91 2.65 22.24
CA SER A 116 3.76 3.38 21.28
C SER A 116 4.15 4.78 21.76
N ALA A 117 5.41 5.13 21.60
CA ALA A 117 5.96 6.43 21.98
C ALA A 117 5.67 7.53 20.94
N ASN A 118 4.44 7.61 20.44
CA ASN A 118 4.00 8.60 19.44
C ASN A 118 2.57 9.11 19.67
N THR A 119 1.99 8.83 20.84
CA THR A 119 0.68 9.31 21.27
C THR A 119 0.73 10.76 21.73
N ASN A 120 -0.42 11.46 21.74
CA ASN A 120 -0.51 12.83 22.29
C ASN A 120 -0.24 12.85 23.81
N MET A 121 -0.75 11.84 24.51
CA MET A 121 -0.42 11.60 25.91
C MET A 121 0.71 10.59 25.97
N ALA A 122 1.86 10.97 26.54
CA ALA A 122 3.02 10.09 26.61
C ALA A 122 2.68 8.77 27.34
N PRO A 123 3.18 7.62 26.85
CA PRO A 123 3.02 6.35 27.55
C PRO A 123 3.86 6.33 28.84
N ALA A 124 3.70 5.27 29.64
CA ALA A 124 4.60 5.05 30.76
C ALA A 124 5.94 4.52 30.24
N PHE A 125 7.05 5.09 30.74
CA PHE A 125 8.42 4.67 30.43
C PHE A 125 9.03 3.92 31.62
N TYR A 126 9.79 2.88 31.32
CA TYR A 126 10.42 2.00 32.28
C TYR A 126 11.89 1.77 31.93
N SER A 127 12.72 1.61 32.96
CA SER A 127 14.15 1.29 32.83
C SER A 127 14.56 0.08 33.68
N ASP A 128 13.63 -0.52 34.45
CA ASP A 128 13.89 -1.79 35.16
C ASP A 128 13.32 -2.95 34.33
N PRO A 129 14.14 -3.94 33.91
CA PRO A 129 13.67 -5.12 33.19
C PRO A 129 12.52 -5.87 33.87
N ALA A 130 12.39 -5.82 35.20
CA ALA A 130 11.26 -6.45 35.89
C ALA A 130 9.90 -5.81 35.56
N ASP A 131 9.89 -4.57 35.07
CA ASP A 131 8.66 -3.88 34.67
C ASP A 131 8.09 -4.39 33.34
N LEU A 132 8.74 -5.36 32.67
CA LEU A 132 8.14 -6.09 31.55
C LEU A 132 6.80 -6.75 31.92
N VAL A 133 6.56 -7.06 33.21
CA VAL A 133 5.27 -7.58 33.68
C VAL A 133 4.12 -6.56 33.57
N LYS A 134 4.42 -5.27 33.39
CA LYS A 134 3.44 -4.18 33.26
C LYS A 134 2.94 -4.01 31.82
N LEU A 135 3.51 -4.72 30.85
CA LEU A 135 3.11 -4.64 29.44
C LEU A 135 1.88 -5.52 29.19
N ASP A 136 1.03 -5.07 28.27
CA ASP A 136 -0.14 -5.82 27.81
C ASP A 136 0.28 -6.86 26.76
N TRP A 137 0.89 -7.95 27.21
CA TRP A 137 1.34 -9.04 26.34
C TRP A 137 0.22 -9.67 25.49
N PRO A 138 -1.02 -9.85 25.97
CA PRO A 138 -2.13 -10.27 25.13
C PRO A 138 -2.40 -9.33 23.94
N ALA A 139 -2.25 -8.01 24.13
CA ALA A 139 -2.32 -7.06 23.02
C ALA A 139 -1.09 -7.22 22.10
N ILE A 140 0.13 -7.16 22.65
CA ILE A 140 1.39 -7.25 21.91
C ILE A 140 1.46 -8.51 21.03
N ASP A 141 1.03 -9.66 21.56
CA ASP A 141 1.06 -10.97 20.88
C ASP A 141 -0.15 -11.18 19.93
N SER A 142 -1.08 -10.21 19.84
CA SER A 142 -2.27 -10.32 19.00
C SER A 142 -1.91 -10.36 17.51
N ARG A 143 -2.43 -11.38 16.82
CA ARG A 143 -2.28 -11.57 15.36
C ARG A 143 -3.45 -11.02 14.55
N LYS A 144 -4.48 -10.50 15.22
CA LYS A 144 -5.64 -9.91 14.54
C LYS A 144 -5.20 -8.65 13.80
N TRP A 145 -5.69 -8.47 12.57
CA TRP A 145 -5.40 -7.26 11.81
C TRP A 145 -6.14 -6.06 12.37
N GLY A 146 -7.43 -6.24 12.70
CA GLY A 146 -8.24 -5.22 13.37
C GLY A 146 -7.87 -5.00 14.84
N ASN A 147 -8.21 -3.81 15.34
CA ASN A 147 -8.08 -3.42 16.74
C ASN A 147 -9.46 -3.07 17.30
N PRO A 148 -9.81 -3.48 18.54
CA PRO A 148 -11.08 -3.10 19.16
C PRO A 148 -11.23 -1.60 19.36
N ASP A 149 -10.12 -0.93 19.68
CA ASP A 149 -10.03 0.51 19.91
C ASP A 149 -8.59 0.99 19.67
N ASP A 150 -8.42 2.31 19.63
CA ASP A 150 -7.12 2.94 19.36
C ASP A 150 -6.11 2.74 20.52
N GLY A 151 -6.59 2.69 21.76
CA GLY A 151 -5.74 2.39 22.92
C GLY A 151 -5.16 0.98 22.86
N PHE A 152 -5.95 0.00 22.43
CA PHE A 152 -5.47 -1.36 22.16
C PHE A 152 -4.40 -1.34 21.07
N ARG A 153 -4.66 -0.65 19.94
CA ARG A 153 -3.68 -0.49 18.84
C ARG A 153 -2.34 0.05 19.35
N HIS A 154 -2.37 1.07 20.21
CA HIS A 154 -1.16 1.66 20.79
C HIS A 154 -0.43 0.72 21.76
N ARG A 155 -1.14 -0.08 22.59
CA ARG A 155 -0.51 -1.10 23.45
C ARG A 155 0.18 -2.22 22.65
N ARG A 156 -0.37 -2.59 21.49
CA ARG A 156 0.31 -3.55 20.57
C ARG A 156 1.65 -3.04 20.06
N MET A 157 1.79 -1.72 19.97
CA MET A 157 2.97 -1.02 19.47
C MET A 157 3.87 -0.56 20.63
N ALA A 158 3.84 -1.23 21.78
CA ALA A 158 4.82 -1.02 22.84
C ALA A 158 6.26 -1.14 22.29
N GLU A 159 7.16 -0.26 22.73
CA GLU A 159 8.50 -0.11 22.16
C GLU A 159 9.59 -0.35 23.22
N LEU A 160 10.68 -1.00 22.82
CA LEU A 160 12.00 -0.87 23.43
C LEU A 160 12.77 0.21 22.67
N LEU A 161 13.33 1.17 23.38
CA LEU A 161 14.03 2.33 22.86
C LEU A 161 15.50 2.25 23.32
N VAL A 162 16.44 2.15 22.37
CA VAL A 162 17.89 2.12 22.65
C VAL A 162 18.52 3.44 22.27
N TYR A 163 19.20 4.10 23.20
CA TYR A 163 19.72 5.46 23.00
C TYR A 163 20.83 5.52 21.93
N GLY A 164 20.75 6.51 21.04
CA GLY A 164 21.78 6.86 20.07
C GLY A 164 21.89 5.90 18.88
N GLN A 165 22.35 4.68 19.11
CA GLN A 165 22.64 3.73 18.02
C GLN A 165 22.64 2.26 18.45
N LEU A 166 22.44 1.36 17.48
CA LEU A 166 22.54 -0.09 17.64
C LEU A 166 23.19 -0.72 16.40
N PRO A 167 24.29 -1.49 16.52
CA PRO A 167 24.92 -2.08 15.35
C PRO A 167 24.00 -3.14 14.72
N VAL A 168 24.06 -3.29 13.39
CA VAL A 168 23.23 -4.28 12.67
C VAL A 168 23.47 -5.71 13.17
N THR A 169 24.70 -6.00 13.60
CA THR A 169 25.11 -7.30 14.17
C THR A 169 24.56 -7.56 15.58
N ALA A 170 23.88 -6.60 16.22
CA ALA A 170 23.13 -6.87 17.45
C ALA A 170 21.86 -7.68 17.18
N ALA A 171 21.35 -7.66 15.94
CA ALA A 171 20.26 -8.54 15.54
C ALA A 171 20.76 -9.99 15.49
N THR A 172 19.95 -10.92 15.97
CA THR A 172 20.22 -12.36 15.86
C THR A 172 19.94 -12.85 14.43
N ARG A 173 18.92 -12.29 13.79
CA ARG A 173 18.55 -12.61 12.41
C ARG A 173 17.87 -11.44 11.70
N CYS A 174 18.00 -11.44 10.38
CA CYS A 174 17.23 -10.60 9.47
C CYS A 174 16.27 -11.50 8.69
N VAL A 175 14.98 -11.35 8.96
CA VAL A 175 13.89 -12.10 8.35
C VAL A 175 13.48 -11.41 7.04
N VAL A 176 13.45 -12.19 5.96
CA VAL A 176 13.08 -11.73 4.61
C VAL A 176 11.86 -12.47 4.10
N TRP A 177 11.15 -11.87 3.14
CA TRP A 177 9.88 -12.40 2.65
C TRP A 177 10.01 -13.74 1.91
N ASN A 178 10.97 -13.83 0.97
CA ASN A 178 11.19 -15.02 0.13
C ASN A 178 12.64 -15.09 -0.39
N ASP A 179 12.97 -16.14 -1.15
CA ASP A 179 14.31 -16.34 -1.73
C ASP A 179 14.74 -15.20 -2.66
N ALA A 180 13.82 -14.54 -3.36
CA ALA A 180 14.16 -13.41 -4.22
C ALA A 180 14.61 -12.20 -3.40
N ALA A 181 13.90 -11.88 -2.30
CA ALA A 181 14.32 -10.86 -1.34
C ALA A 181 15.66 -11.24 -0.70
N LYS A 182 15.85 -12.50 -0.31
CA LYS A 182 17.11 -13.01 0.25
C LYS A 182 18.30 -12.73 -0.67
N LYS A 183 18.20 -13.12 -1.95
CA LYS A 183 19.26 -12.89 -2.95
C LYS A 183 19.59 -11.40 -3.12
N ARG A 184 18.57 -10.53 -3.09
CA ARG A 184 18.77 -9.07 -3.16
C ARG A 184 19.52 -8.55 -1.94
N VAL A 185 19.16 -9.01 -0.74
CA VAL A 185 19.89 -8.64 0.49
C VAL A 185 21.32 -9.14 0.44
N GLU A 186 21.56 -10.40 0.06
CA GLU A 186 22.90 -10.96 -0.08
C GLU A 186 23.77 -10.16 -1.06
N ALA A 187 23.19 -9.71 -2.18
CA ALA A 187 23.89 -8.88 -3.15
C ALA A 187 24.32 -7.51 -2.58
N ILE A 188 23.49 -6.89 -1.76
CA ILE A 188 23.79 -5.59 -1.12
C ILE A 188 24.78 -5.74 0.04
N VAL A 189 24.61 -6.79 0.86
CA VAL A 189 25.44 -7.07 2.04
C VAL A 189 26.86 -7.50 1.63
N GLY A 190 26.98 -8.34 0.61
CA GLY A 190 28.25 -8.92 0.19
C GLY A 190 28.91 -9.72 1.31
N THR A 191 30.14 -9.38 1.66
CA THR A 191 30.94 -10.07 2.71
C THR A 191 30.93 -9.33 4.05
N ARG A 192 30.15 -8.26 4.18
CA ARG A 192 30.09 -7.44 5.41
C ARG A 192 29.42 -8.23 6.55
N PRO A 193 29.82 -8.00 7.82
CA PRO A 193 29.13 -8.58 8.97
C PRO A 193 27.64 -8.21 8.97
N PHE A 194 26.78 -9.23 8.99
CA PHE A 194 25.34 -9.07 8.95
C PHE A 194 24.67 -10.23 9.70
N PRO A 195 23.51 -10.00 10.36
CA PRO A 195 22.74 -11.09 10.98
C PRO A 195 22.38 -12.19 9.97
N CYS A 196 22.16 -13.41 10.46
CA CYS A 196 21.75 -14.52 9.61
C CYS A 196 20.44 -14.19 8.88
N LEU A 197 20.38 -14.50 7.58
CA LEU A 197 19.16 -14.36 6.78
C LEU A 197 18.27 -15.58 6.95
N ASP A 198 17.01 -15.35 7.31
CA ASP A 198 16.02 -16.40 7.58
C ASP A 198 14.64 -15.99 7.05
N PHE A 199 13.68 -16.92 7.07
CA PHE A 199 12.29 -16.69 6.72
C PHE A 199 11.40 -16.68 7.97
N GLN A 200 10.20 -16.11 7.86
CA GLN A 200 9.28 -16.11 9.00
C GLN A 200 8.80 -17.52 9.34
N ASP A 201 8.52 -17.74 10.63
CA ASP A 201 7.70 -18.87 11.05
C ASP A 201 6.24 -18.39 11.12
N HIS A 202 5.45 -18.72 10.09
CA HIS A 202 4.03 -18.35 10.00
C HIS A 202 3.18 -18.84 11.18
N ARG A 203 3.61 -19.89 11.90
CA ARG A 203 2.84 -20.49 13.00
C ARG A 203 3.14 -19.85 14.33
N THR A 204 4.39 -19.52 14.61
CA THR A 204 4.80 -19.03 15.93
C THR A 204 5.07 -17.53 15.92
N ARG A 205 5.57 -16.97 14.82
CA ARG A 205 6.07 -15.60 14.73
C ARG A 205 5.92 -15.02 13.31
N PRO A 206 4.68 -14.66 12.93
CA PRO A 206 4.46 -13.96 11.67
C PRO A 206 5.02 -12.53 11.74
N HIS A 207 5.43 -12.00 10.60
CA HIS A 207 5.91 -10.62 10.47
C HIS A 207 5.04 -9.79 9.52
N TRP A 208 4.48 -10.43 8.51
CA TRP A 208 3.74 -9.77 7.44
C TRP A 208 2.24 -10.07 7.44
N PHE A 209 1.49 -9.24 6.72
CA PHE A 209 0.06 -9.40 6.46
C PHE A 209 -0.13 -10.11 5.13
N THR A 210 -0.50 -11.39 5.15
CA THR A 210 -0.61 -12.19 3.92
C THR A 210 -2.06 -12.48 3.57
N ASN A 211 -2.39 -12.53 2.28
CA ASN A 211 -3.71 -12.95 1.83
C ASN A 211 -3.94 -14.45 2.11
N PHE A 212 -4.86 -14.76 3.03
CA PHE A 212 -5.18 -16.14 3.42
C PHE A 212 -5.77 -16.97 2.27
N ALA A 213 -6.50 -16.36 1.32
CA ALA A 213 -7.04 -17.06 0.15
C ALA A 213 -5.92 -17.59 -0.77
N SER A 214 -4.74 -16.96 -0.75
CA SER A 214 -3.55 -17.40 -1.47
C SER A 214 -2.71 -18.45 -0.72
N GLY A 215 -3.21 -18.96 0.42
CA GLY A 215 -2.43 -19.81 1.32
C GLY A 215 -1.26 -19.07 1.99
N GLY A 216 -1.36 -17.75 2.12
CA GLY A 216 -0.33 -16.91 2.76
C GLY A 216 0.90 -16.62 1.91
N LYS A 217 0.85 -16.88 0.60
CA LYS A 217 1.99 -16.70 -0.32
C LYS A 217 2.10 -15.32 -0.95
N SER A 218 1.06 -14.50 -0.82
CA SER A 218 1.01 -13.14 -1.37
C SER A 218 0.73 -12.11 -0.29
N SER A 219 1.16 -10.87 -0.56
CA SER A 219 0.82 -9.69 0.24
C SER A 219 -0.70 -9.56 0.38
N LEU A 220 -1.17 -9.01 1.50
CA LEU A 220 -2.56 -8.66 1.69
C LEU A 220 -3.04 -7.61 0.69
N VAL A 221 -2.19 -6.63 0.41
CA VAL A 221 -2.42 -5.55 -0.55
C VAL A 221 -1.21 -5.46 -1.47
N LYS A 222 -1.43 -5.32 -2.77
CA LYS A 222 -0.33 -5.15 -3.73
C LYS A 222 0.31 -3.78 -3.57
N GLY A 223 1.63 -3.78 -3.40
CA GLY A 223 2.42 -2.55 -3.39
C GLY A 223 2.69 -2.01 -4.80
N PRO A 224 3.38 -0.89 -4.92
CA PRO A 224 3.54 -0.16 -6.18
C PRO A 224 4.29 -0.98 -7.23
N LYS A 225 5.33 -1.74 -6.86
CA LYS A 225 6.07 -2.58 -7.82
C LYS A 225 5.25 -3.79 -8.26
N GLU A 226 4.45 -4.38 -7.36
CA GLU A 226 3.52 -5.45 -7.74
C GLU A 226 2.46 -4.94 -8.73
N ILE A 227 1.86 -3.78 -8.47
CA ILE A 227 0.87 -3.17 -9.36
C ILE A 227 1.48 -2.89 -10.73
N ALA A 228 2.64 -2.22 -10.78
CA ALA A 228 3.35 -1.92 -12.03
C ALA A 228 3.69 -3.20 -12.81
N SER A 229 4.19 -4.24 -12.15
CA SER A 229 4.50 -5.52 -12.80
C SER A 229 3.27 -6.21 -13.39
N ILE A 230 2.10 -6.11 -12.73
CA ILE A 230 0.86 -6.70 -13.24
C ILE A 230 0.34 -5.89 -14.42
N PHE A 231 0.39 -4.56 -14.34
CA PHE A 231 0.06 -3.65 -15.42
C PHE A 231 0.91 -3.89 -16.67
N ASP A 232 2.24 -3.98 -16.52
CA ASP A 232 3.16 -4.21 -17.64
C ASP A 232 2.95 -5.58 -18.27
N ALA A 233 2.69 -6.62 -17.46
CA ALA A 233 2.36 -7.94 -17.96
C ALA A 233 1.07 -7.93 -18.80
N ALA A 234 0.04 -7.20 -18.38
CA ALA A 234 -1.20 -7.05 -19.13
C ALA A 234 -0.98 -6.24 -20.42
N CYS A 235 -0.20 -5.15 -20.38
CA CYS A 235 0.17 -4.38 -21.56
C CYS A 235 0.88 -5.26 -22.60
N LYS A 236 1.90 -6.01 -22.16
CA LYS A 236 2.65 -6.93 -23.00
C LYS A 236 1.76 -8.00 -23.61
N TYR A 237 0.86 -8.59 -22.81
CA TYR A 237 -0.07 -9.59 -23.31
C TYR A 237 -0.97 -9.03 -24.42
N VAL A 238 -1.54 -7.84 -24.23
CA VAL A 238 -2.38 -7.19 -25.24
C VAL A 238 -1.57 -6.85 -26.49
N GLU A 239 -0.34 -6.35 -26.36
CA GLU A 239 0.54 -6.07 -27.50
C GLU A 239 0.82 -7.34 -28.34
N GLU A 240 1.05 -8.48 -27.68
CA GLU A 240 1.33 -9.75 -28.35
C GLU A 240 0.10 -10.40 -28.99
N HIS A 241 -1.11 -10.15 -28.47
CA HIS A 241 -2.32 -10.89 -28.84
C HIS A 241 -3.46 -10.05 -29.43
N ALA A 242 -3.36 -8.72 -29.47
CA ALA A 242 -4.40 -7.87 -30.05
C ALA A 242 -4.67 -8.25 -31.53
N GLY A 243 -5.95 -8.36 -31.89
CA GLY A 243 -6.38 -8.76 -33.23
C GLY A 243 -6.35 -10.27 -33.52
N SER A 244 -5.86 -11.11 -32.59
CA SER A 244 -5.85 -12.57 -32.75
C SER A 244 -7.24 -13.19 -32.89
N HIS A 245 -8.26 -12.54 -32.31
CA HIS A 245 -9.67 -12.97 -32.35
C HIS A 245 -10.54 -12.04 -33.19
N ALA A 246 -9.95 -11.36 -34.18
CA ALA A 246 -10.66 -10.35 -34.98
C ALA A 246 -11.94 -10.86 -35.67
N GLU A 247 -11.99 -12.16 -36.02
CA GLU A 247 -13.14 -12.80 -36.66
C GLU A 247 -14.30 -13.13 -35.71
N THR A 248 -14.01 -13.32 -34.42
CA THR A 248 -15.00 -13.71 -33.39
C THR A 248 -15.34 -12.58 -32.42
N ALA A 249 -14.59 -11.48 -32.44
CA ALA A 249 -14.79 -10.33 -31.57
C ALA A 249 -16.19 -9.70 -31.76
N GLY A 250 -16.88 -9.46 -30.64
CA GLY A 250 -18.21 -8.84 -30.63
C GLY A 250 -18.21 -7.35 -31.00
N PHE A 251 -17.08 -6.67 -30.84
CA PHE A 251 -16.93 -5.25 -31.16
C PHE A 251 -15.83 -5.02 -32.20
N LYS A 252 -16.13 -4.21 -33.22
CA LYS A 252 -15.17 -3.91 -34.30
C LYS A 252 -13.96 -3.10 -33.81
N ASN A 253 -14.18 -2.18 -32.90
CA ASN A 253 -13.17 -1.29 -32.33
C ASN A 253 -13.69 -0.65 -31.03
N LEU A 254 -12.86 0.15 -30.36
CA LEU A 254 -13.20 0.81 -29.11
C LEU A 254 -14.47 1.69 -29.17
N LYS A 255 -14.75 2.33 -30.31
CA LYS A 255 -15.99 3.10 -30.47
C LYS A 255 -17.23 2.20 -30.38
N HIS A 256 -17.21 1.04 -31.04
CA HIS A 256 -18.32 0.09 -30.97
C HIS A 256 -18.46 -0.54 -29.57
N LEU A 257 -17.34 -0.75 -28.87
CA LEU A 257 -17.35 -1.17 -27.47
C LEU A 257 -18.06 -0.12 -26.61
N LEU A 258 -17.71 1.16 -26.75
CA LEU A 258 -18.34 2.24 -26.01
C LEU A 258 -19.85 2.34 -26.31
N ASP A 259 -20.24 2.28 -27.59
CA ASP A 259 -21.64 2.26 -27.99
C ASP A 259 -22.40 1.08 -27.36
N GLY A 260 -21.75 -0.09 -27.26
CA GLY A 260 -22.27 -1.27 -26.58
C GLY A 260 -22.48 -1.07 -25.09
N LEU A 261 -21.47 -0.55 -24.39
CA LEU A 261 -21.52 -0.28 -22.95
C LEU A 261 -22.61 0.75 -22.58
N ARG A 262 -22.75 1.81 -23.40
CA ARG A 262 -23.83 2.81 -23.27
C ARG A 262 -25.22 2.19 -23.44
N ALA A 263 -25.38 1.30 -24.42
CA ALA A 263 -26.67 0.67 -24.71
C ALA A 263 -27.03 -0.41 -23.67
N ASN A 264 -26.04 -1.19 -23.24
CA ASN A 264 -26.20 -2.27 -22.27
C ASN A 264 -24.89 -2.48 -21.51
N PHE A 265 -24.85 -2.08 -20.24
CA PHE A 265 -23.69 -2.29 -19.38
C PHE A 265 -23.22 -3.75 -19.37
N GLY A 266 -24.12 -4.73 -19.38
CA GLY A 266 -23.80 -6.16 -19.39
C GLY A 266 -23.45 -6.74 -20.76
N CYS A 267 -22.96 -5.92 -21.70
CA CYS A 267 -22.60 -6.38 -23.05
C CYS A 267 -21.31 -7.21 -23.11
N LEU A 268 -20.53 -7.26 -22.02
CA LEU A 268 -19.34 -8.10 -21.86
C LEU A 268 -19.59 -9.16 -20.77
N PRO A 269 -18.93 -10.33 -20.83
CA PRO A 269 -19.01 -11.32 -19.76
C PRO A 269 -18.65 -10.73 -18.39
N HIS A 270 -17.55 -9.97 -18.31
CA HIS A 270 -17.06 -9.39 -17.05
C HIS A 270 -18.00 -8.32 -16.47
N THR A 271 -18.63 -7.50 -17.30
CA THR A 271 -19.58 -6.47 -16.83
C THR A 271 -20.95 -7.07 -16.48
N ALA A 272 -21.36 -8.14 -17.16
CA ALA A 272 -22.59 -8.87 -16.83
C ALA A 272 -22.56 -9.47 -15.41
N GLU A 273 -21.39 -9.94 -14.96
CA GLU A 273 -21.19 -10.45 -13.60
C GLU A 273 -21.45 -9.40 -12.50
N LEU A 274 -21.23 -8.13 -12.81
CA LEU A 274 -21.41 -7.01 -11.87
C LEU A 274 -22.88 -6.58 -11.70
N ILE A 275 -23.77 -6.94 -12.62
CA ILE A 275 -25.18 -6.52 -12.60
C ILE A 275 -25.87 -7.07 -11.34
N GLY A 276 -26.25 -6.19 -10.42
CA GLY A 276 -26.87 -6.59 -9.17
C GLY A 276 -25.89 -7.19 -8.16
N LEU A 277 -24.58 -7.04 -8.34
CA LEU A 277 -23.58 -7.45 -7.35
C LEU A 277 -23.61 -6.46 -6.19
N ARG A 278 -24.07 -6.89 -5.02
CA ARG A 278 -24.16 -6.03 -3.83
C ARG A 278 -22.77 -5.82 -3.23
N SER A 279 -22.46 -4.59 -2.84
CA SER A 279 -21.22 -4.25 -2.14
C SER A 279 -21.46 -4.00 -0.65
N GLU A 280 -20.56 -4.49 0.20
CA GLU A 280 -20.41 -4.10 1.59
C GLU A 280 -19.73 -2.73 1.66
N ASN A 281 -20.41 -1.70 1.15
CA ASN A 281 -19.98 -0.33 1.34
C ASN A 281 -20.96 0.35 2.29
N GLY A 282 -20.47 0.77 3.46
CA GLY A 282 -21.29 1.32 4.54
C GLY A 282 -22.01 2.63 4.19
N ILE A 283 -21.58 3.28 3.11
CA ILE A 283 -21.97 4.62 2.69
C ILE A 283 -22.92 4.56 1.50
N HIS A 284 -22.65 3.65 0.56
CA HIS A 284 -23.50 3.44 -0.62
C HIS A 284 -24.01 1.99 -0.69
N ARG A 285 -25.33 1.79 -0.46
CA ARG A 285 -25.99 0.47 -0.56
C ARG A 285 -26.30 0.04 -2.01
N ARG A 286 -25.68 0.68 -3.00
CA ARG A 286 -25.91 0.39 -4.43
C ARG A 286 -25.13 -0.85 -4.83
N THR A 287 -25.56 -1.48 -5.92
CA THR A 287 -24.82 -2.58 -6.54
C THR A 287 -23.70 -2.00 -7.41
N VAL A 288 -22.66 -2.80 -7.69
CA VAL A 288 -21.46 -2.33 -8.42
C VAL A 288 -21.85 -1.71 -9.77
N ASP A 289 -22.77 -2.33 -10.52
CA ASP A 289 -23.24 -1.81 -11.80
C ASP A 289 -23.97 -0.46 -11.73
N ILE A 290 -24.64 -0.16 -10.61
CA ILE A 290 -25.30 1.14 -10.42
C ILE A 290 -24.23 2.19 -10.11
N HIS A 291 -23.29 1.87 -9.20
CA HIS A 291 -22.15 2.75 -8.90
C HIS A 291 -21.39 3.11 -10.19
N THR A 292 -21.03 2.11 -11.00
CA THR A 292 -20.33 2.35 -12.27
C THR A 292 -21.08 3.29 -13.20
N LYS A 293 -22.41 3.22 -13.26
CA LYS A 293 -23.22 4.14 -14.07
C LYS A 293 -23.25 5.56 -13.48
N ASP A 294 -23.29 5.68 -12.15
CA ASP A 294 -23.19 6.97 -11.47
C ASP A 294 -21.83 7.63 -11.78
N VAL A 295 -20.72 6.88 -11.75
CA VAL A 295 -19.38 7.37 -12.12
C VAL A 295 -19.38 7.90 -13.56
N VAL A 296 -19.94 7.15 -14.51
CA VAL A 296 -20.04 7.61 -15.91
C VAL A 296 -20.89 8.87 -16.02
N GLU A 297 -22.01 8.95 -15.31
CA GLU A 297 -22.87 10.16 -15.30
C GLU A 297 -22.14 11.38 -14.74
N GLN A 298 -21.35 11.22 -13.67
CA GLN A 298 -20.52 12.30 -13.11
C GLN A 298 -19.43 12.71 -14.09
N LEU A 299 -18.69 11.75 -14.66
CA LEU A 299 -17.61 12.01 -15.61
C LEU A 299 -18.09 12.85 -16.80
N LEU A 300 -19.26 12.53 -17.36
CA LEU A 300 -19.83 13.24 -18.51
C LEU A 300 -20.32 14.67 -18.19
N GLN A 301 -20.31 15.07 -16.91
CA GLN A 301 -20.69 16.41 -16.46
C GLN A 301 -19.46 17.27 -16.08
N LEU A 302 -18.26 16.70 -16.09
CA LEU A 302 -17.03 17.40 -15.74
C LEU A 302 -16.57 18.33 -16.87
N GLU A 303 -16.17 19.55 -16.53
CA GLU A 303 -15.54 20.48 -17.48
C GLU A 303 -14.24 19.91 -18.03
N GLU A 304 -13.50 19.17 -17.19
CA GLU A 304 -12.27 18.46 -17.55
C GLU A 304 -12.51 17.40 -18.62
N TYR A 305 -13.67 16.72 -18.60
CA TYR A 305 -14.03 15.78 -19.67
C TYR A 305 -14.34 16.51 -20.98
N ASP A 306 -15.03 17.65 -20.91
CA ASP A 306 -15.46 18.42 -22.09
C ASP A 306 -14.29 18.99 -22.90
N VAL A 307 -13.18 19.32 -22.23
CA VAL A 307 -11.97 19.86 -22.88
C VAL A 307 -11.07 18.79 -23.50
N LEU A 308 -11.23 17.50 -23.13
CA LEU A 308 -10.49 16.40 -23.74
C LEU A 308 -10.83 16.25 -25.24
N ASP A 309 -9.85 15.80 -26.03
CA ASP A 309 -10.11 15.45 -27.42
C ASP A 309 -11.03 14.22 -27.53
N LYS A 310 -11.59 13.98 -28.72
CA LYS A 310 -12.55 12.88 -28.95
C LYS A 310 -11.99 11.49 -28.72
N LYS A 311 -10.68 11.30 -28.84
CA LYS A 311 -10.03 10.02 -28.55
C LYS A 311 -9.94 9.84 -27.04
N HIS A 312 -9.47 10.85 -26.29
CA HIS A 312 -9.33 10.80 -24.84
C HIS A 312 -10.69 10.71 -24.14
N GLN A 313 -11.71 11.46 -24.58
CA GLN A 313 -13.10 11.31 -24.13
C GLN A 313 -13.59 9.87 -24.25
N MET A 314 -13.34 9.22 -25.39
CA MET A 314 -13.72 7.81 -25.60
C MET A 314 -12.95 6.87 -24.66
N LEU A 315 -11.65 7.08 -24.45
CA LEU A 315 -10.84 6.20 -23.60
C LEU A 315 -11.24 6.30 -22.13
N VAL A 316 -11.37 7.52 -21.59
CA VAL A 316 -11.73 7.72 -20.18
C VAL A 316 -13.15 7.25 -19.88
N GLU A 317 -14.10 7.40 -20.82
CA GLU A 317 -15.45 6.89 -20.64
C GLU A 317 -15.52 5.35 -20.68
N ILE A 318 -14.78 4.70 -21.58
CA ILE A 318 -14.64 3.23 -21.56
C ILE A 318 -14.00 2.80 -20.23
N ALA A 319 -12.95 3.48 -19.78
CA ALA A 319 -12.31 3.19 -18.50
C ALA A 319 -13.29 3.37 -17.33
N ALA A 320 -14.13 4.40 -17.33
CA ALA A 320 -15.15 4.59 -16.31
C ALA A 320 -16.19 3.46 -16.27
N TYR A 321 -16.60 2.91 -17.42
CA TYR A 321 -17.44 1.71 -17.45
C TYR A 321 -16.72 0.46 -16.92
N LEU A 322 -15.39 0.42 -16.98
CA LEU A 322 -14.60 -0.78 -16.70
C LEU A 322 -13.77 -0.71 -15.40
N HIS A 323 -13.73 0.44 -14.72
CA HIS A 323 -12.83 0.67 -13.57
C HIS A 323 -12.99 -0.39 -12.47
N ASP A 324 -14.24 -0.83 -12.27
CA ASP A 324 -14.65 -1.71 -11.20
C ASP A 324 -14.80 -3.19 -11.60
N ILE A 325 -14.45 -3.58 -12.83
CA ILE A 325 -14.64 -4.98 -13.30
C ILE A 325 -13.88 -5.99 -12.45
N GLY A 326 -12.75 -5.58 -11.87
CA GLY A 326 -11.97 -6.40 -10.97
C GLY A 326 -12.64 -6.68 -9.62
N LYS A 327 -13.82 -6.13 -9.32
CA LYS A 327 -14.68 -6.57 -8.21
C LYS A 327 -15.42 -7.88 -8.54
N GLY A 328 -15.52 -8.27 -9.80
CA GLY A 328 -16.05 -9.55 -10.24
C GLY A 328 -14.99 -10.67 -10.27
N PRO A 329 -15.34 -11.89 -10.74
CA PRO A 329 -16.70 -12.35 -11.01
C PRO A 329 -17.50 -12.53 -9.70
N ARG A 330 -18.83 -12.67 -9.82
CA ARG A 330 -19.73 -12.78 -8.66
C ARG A 330 -19.37 -13.95 -7.74
N ALA A 331 -18.94 -15.06 -8.33
CA ALA A 331 -18.60 -16.30 -7.63
C ALA A 331 -17.50 -16.12 -6.56
N ARG A 332 -16.66 -15.08 -6.65
CA ARG A 332 -15.67 -14.74 -5.60
C ARG A 332 -16.32 -14.45 -4.25
N TRP A 333 -17.58 -14.06 -4.25
CA TRP A 333 -18.30 -13.58 -3.07
C TRP A 333 -19.29 -14.59 -2.52
N ASP A 334 -19.38 -15.80 -3.08
CA ASP A 334 -20.34 -16.84 -2.66
C ASP A 334 -20.18 -17.20 -1.18
N ASN A 335 -18.95 -17.33 -0.71
CA ASN A 335 -18.64 -17.61 0.71
C ASN A 335 -19.05 -16.46 1.66
N ASN A 336 -19.30 -15.27 1.12
CA ASN A 336 -19.79 -14.09 1.85
C ASN A 336 -21.29 -13.85 1.58
N GLY A 337 -22.04 -14.86 1.15
CA GLY A 337 -23.47 -14.75 0.84
C GLY A 337 -23.76 -13.91 -0.42
N GLY A 338 -22.80 -13.85 -1.35
CA GLY A 338 -22.88 -13.04 -2.57
C GLY A 338 -22.64 -11.55 -2.34
N LEU A 339 -22.10 -11.16 -1.17
CA LEU A 339 -21.78 -9.78 -0.82
C LEU A 339 -20.30 -9.48 -1.13
N GLN A 340 -20.07 -8.55 -2.06
CA GLN A 340 -18.76 -8.04 -2.42
C GLN A 340 -18.15 -7.29 -1.23
N LYS A 341 -16.96 -7.70 -0.79
CA LYS A 341 -16.23 -7.07 0.33
C LYS A 341 -15.25 -6.04 -0.19
N VAL A 342 -14.87 -5.08 0.66
CA VAL A 342 -13.78 -4.13 0.33
C VAL A 342 -12.57 -4.91 -0.16
N ASP A 343 -12.11 -4.57 -1.36
CA ASP A 343 -11.04 -5.25 -2.07
C ASP A 343 -10.06 -4.19 -2.60
N PRO A 344 -8.96 -3.90 -1.88
CA PRO A 344 -8.00 -2.89 -2.31
C PRO A 344 -7.24 -3.31 -3.59
N ASP A 345 -7.27 -4.60 -3.94
CA ASP A 345 -6.58 -5.17 -5.10
C ASP A 345 -7.51 -5.33 -6.32
N HIS A 346 -8.74 -4.83 -6.27
CA HIS A 346 -9.64 -4.91 -7.43
C HIS A 346 -9.08 -4.24 -8.71
N PRO A 347 -8.29 -3.15 -8.68
CA PRO A 347 -7.75 -2.58 -9.92
C PRO A 347 -6.75 -3.53 -10.61
N VAL A 348 -5.91 -4.23 -9.84
CA VAL A 348 -5.01 -5.26 -10.40
C VAL A 348 -5.75 -6.54 -10.75
N GLY A 349 -6.83 -6.86 -10.03
CA GLY A 349 -7.75 -7.95 -10.37
C GLY A 349 -8.46 -7.74 -11.71
N ALA A 350 -8.63 -6.49 -12.15
CA ALA A 350 -9.20 -6.14 -13.45
C ALA A 350 -8.24 -6.40 -14.62
N MET A 351 -6.92 -6.43 -14.41
CA MET A 351 -5.93 -6.53 -15.48
C MET A 351 -6.07 -7.76 -16.40
N PRO A 352 -6.25 -9.00 -15.90
CA PRO A 352 -6.54 -10.13 -16.78
C PRO A 352 -7.87 -9.98 -17.55
N MET A 353 -8.89 -9.35 -16.96
CA MET A 353 -10.18 -9.10 -17.62
C MET A 353 -10.05 -8.06 -18.73
N MET A 354 -9.30 -6.97 -18.47
CA MET A 354 -8.99 -5.96 -19.46
C MET A 354 -8.19 -6.54 -20.63
N ALA A 355 -7.21 -7.40 -20.34
CA ALA A 355 -6.45 -8.10 -21.37
C ALA A 355 -7.38 -8.92 -22.27
N GLU A 356 -8.24 -9.75 -21.68
CA GLU A 356 -9.26 -10.55 -22.42
C GLU A 356 -10.19 -9.65 -23.26
N ILE A 357 -10.73 -8.57 -22.70
CA ILE A 357 -11.60 -7.64 -23.44
C ILE A 357 -10.89 -7.08 -24.68
N LEU A 358 -9.65 -6.64 -24.52
CA LEU A 358 -8.89 -5.99 -25.59
C LEU A 358 -8.34 -6.97 -26.63
N THR A 359 -8.21 -8.27 -26.31
CA THR A 359 -7.70 -9.28 -27.24
C THR A 359 -8.77 -10.19 -27.85
N GLU A 360 -9.89 -10.40 -27.14
CA GLU A 360 -10.95 -11.35 -27.52
C GLU A 360 -12.27 -10.69 -27.90
N HIS A 361 -12.62 -9.56 -27.26
CA HIS A 361 -13.91 -8.90 -27.50
C HIS A 361 -13.83 -7.70 -28.44
N VAL A 362 -12.64 -7.13 -28.65
CA VAL A 362 -12.40 -6.01 -29.56
C VAL A 362 -11.51 -6.43 -30.71
N SER A 363 -12.02 -6.33 -31.94
CA SER A 363 -11.34 -6.78 -33.16
C SER A 363 -10.07 -5.96 -33.47
N THR A 364 -10.15 -4.64 -33.31
CA THR A 364 -9.01 -3.73 -33.56
C THR A 364 -8.85 -2.70 -32.45
N VAL A 365 -7.65 -2.65 -31.88
CA VAL A 365 -7.21 -1.65 -30.90
C VAL A 365 -5.75 -1.29 -31.18
N THR A 366 -5.40 -0.01 -30.97
CA THR A 366 -4.00 0.43 -31.11
C THR A 366 -3.26 0.24 -29.79
N VAL A 367 -1.96 -0.08 -29.84
CA VAL A 367 -1.13 -0.25 -28.64
C VAL A 367 -1.18 0.96 -27.70
N PRO A 368 -1.11 2.22 -28.18
CA PRO A 368 -1.28 3.37 -27.30
C PRO A 368 -2.65 3.39 -26.60
N SER A 369 -3.73 3.16 -27.34
CA SER A 369 -5.08 3.14 -26.74
C SER A 369 -5.28 2.01 -25.74
N SER A 370 -4.74 0.81 -25.99
CA SER A 370 -4.83 -0.30 -25.04
C SER A 370 -4.04 -0.03 -23.77
N ARG A 371 -2.82 0.53 -23.88
CA ARG A 371 -2.00 0.90 -22.72
C ARG A 371 -2.70 1.97 -21.87
N THR A 372 -3.24 3.02 -22.49
CA THR A 372 -4.00 4.05 -21.77
C THR A 372 -5.23 3.46 -21.06
N LEU A 373 -6.02 2.59 -21.71
CA LEU A 373 -7.18 1.95 -21.06
C LEU A 373 -6.79 1.07 -19.87
N LEU A 374 -5.75 0.24 -20.04
CA LEU A 374 -5.21 -0.57 -18.96
C LEU A 374 -4.75 0.31 -17.79
N LYS A 375 -4.09 1.43 -18.08
CA LYS A 375 -3.57 2.36 -17.09
C LYS A 375 -4.69 3.01 -16.30
N LEU A 376 -5.68 3.59 -16.99
CA LEU A 376 -6.82 4.23 -16.36
C LEU A 376 -7.60 3.25 -15.47
N VAL A 377 -7.80 2.00 -15.89
CA VAL A 377 -8.48 1.00 -15.04
C VAL A 377 -7.61 0.54 -13.87
N CYS A 378 -6.30 0.31 -14.08
CA CYS A 378 -5.38 -0.18 -13.05
C CYS A 378 -5.12 0.85 -11.94
N TYR A 379 -5.20 2.14 -12.28
CA TYR A 379 -4.85 3.25 -11.39
C TYR A 379 -6.01 4.21 -11.13
N HIS A 380 -7.27 3.87 -11.47
CA HIS A 380 -8.41 4.78 -11.29
C HIS A 380 -8.56 5.28 -9.84
N ASP A 381 -8.15 4.48 -8.85
CA ASP A 381 -8.23 4.81 -7.43
C ASP A 381 -7.03 5.64 -6.92
N LEU A 382 -6.00 5.85 -7.75
CA LEU A 382 -4.74 6.46 -7.34
C LEU A 382 -4.93 7.90 -6.84
N VAL A 383 -5.60 8.75 -7.61
CA VAL A 383 -5.83 10.16 -7.23
C VAL A 383 -6.62 10.25 -5.93
N GLY A 384 -7.68 9.43 -5.78
CA GLY A 384 -8.46 9.39 -4.56
C GLY A 384 -7.72 8.83 -3.35
N ASP A 385 -6.85 7.84 -3.56
CA ASP A 385 -6.00 7.30 -2.50
C ASP A 385 -4.91 8.32 -2.07
N VAL A 386 -4.38 9.14 -2.98
CA VAL A 386 -3.43 10.22 -2.64
C VAL A 386 -4.13 11.31 -1.84
N LEU A 387 -5.32 11.75 -2.26
CA LEU A 387 -6.08 12.79 -1.57
C LEU A 387 -6.63 12.34 -0.21
N GLY A 388 -6.97 11.05 -0.06
CA GLY A 388 -7.77 10.58 1.08
C GLY A 388 -7.19 9.44 1.91
N ARG A 389 -6.10 8.78 1.49
CA ARG A 389 -5.60 7.54 2.11
C ARG A 389 -4.08 7.46 2.26
N ASP A 390 -3.41 8.60 2.32
CA ASP A 390 -1.97 8.72 2.54
C ASP A 390 -1.11 7.98 1.49
N ARG A 391 -1.63 7.75 0.27
CA ARG A 391 -0.83 7.21 -0.84
C ARG A 391 0.13 8.28 -1.34
N ASP A 392 1.35 7.88 -1.64
CA ASP A 392 2.43 8.78 -2.05
C ASP A 392 2.11 9.43 -3.41
N GLU A 393 2.09 10.76 -3.45
CA GLU A 393 1.86 11.59 -4.64
C GLU A 393 2.85 11.26 -5.77
N GLN A 394 4.09 10.89 -5.44
CA GLN A 394 5.09 10.52 -6.44
C GLN A 394 4.62 9.37 -7.34
N GLN A 395 3.71 8.51 -6.85
CA GLN A 395 3.16 7.42 -7.65
C GLN A 395 2.29 7.90 -8.82
N ILE A 396 1.72 9.12 -8.78
CA ILE A 396 1.03 9.69 -9.95
C ILE A 396 2.06 9.93 -11.05
N LEU A 397 3.17 10.58 -10.71
CA LEU A 397 4.27 10.89 -11.62
C LEU A 397 4.96 9.64 -12.16
N ASP A 398 5.07 8.59 -11.35
CA ASP A 398 5.66 7.32 -11.78
C ASP A 398 4.78 6.56 -12.80
N VAL A 399 3.50 6.93 -12.93
CA VAL A 399 2.50 6.21 -13.73
C VAL A 399 2.11 6.96 -15.01
N VAL A 400 1.97 8.29 -14.96
CA VAL A 400 1.52 9.10 -16.11
C VAL A 400 2.68 9.44 -17.04
N ASP A 401 2.49 9.25 -18.34
CA ASP A 401 3.53 9.51 -19.36
C ASP A 401 3.30 10.88 -20.08
N SER A 402 2.13 11.51 -19.90
CA SER A 402 1.79 12.79 -20.52
C SER A 402 0.71 13.55 -19.74
N VAL A 403 0.54 14.83 -20.06
CA VAL A 403 -0.54 15.68 -19.50
C VAL A 403 -1.91 15.10 -19.82
N GLU A 404 -2.14 14.56 -21.01
CA GLU A 404 -3.45 13.98 -21.36
C GLU A 404 -3.78 12.75 -20.50
N GLU A 405 -2.78 11.95 -20.12
CA GLU A 405 -2.99 10.85 -19.17
C GLU A 405 -3.25 11.34 -17.75
N LEU A 406 -2.58 12.41 -17.33
CA LEU A 406 -2.88 13.09 -16.06
C LEU A 406 -4.33 13.58 -16.03
N ASP A 407 -4.78 14.28 -17.09
CA ASP A 407 -6.14 14.79 -17.22
C ASP A 407 -7.19 13.68 -17.11
N MET A 408 -7.00 12.58 -17.85
CA MET A 408 -7.93 11.45 -17.81
C MET A 408 -7.93 10.76 -16.44
N LEU A 409 -6.77 10.67 -15.77
CA LEU A 409 -6.66 10.05 -14.45
C LEU A 409 -7.36 10.89 -13.37
N PHE A 410 -7.21 12.21 -13.42
CA PHE A 410 -7.94 13.13 -12.54
C PHE A 410 -9.44 13.12 -12.83
N ALA A 411 -9.86 13.12 -14.10
CA ALA A 411 -11.27 13.08 -14.47
C ALA A 411 -11.97 11.82 -13.96
N ILE A 412 -11.38 10.63 -14.14
CA ILE A 412 -11.97 9.38 -13.63
C ILE A 412 -11.93 9.30 -12.10
N GLY A 413 -10.85 9.77 -11.48
CA GLY A 413 -10.72 9.81 -10.01
C GLY A 413 -11.78 10.74 -9.38
N ARG A 414 -11.97 11.93 -9.95
CA ARG A 414 -13.00 12.91 -9.54
C ARG A 414 -14.40 12.32 -9.68
N ALA A 415 -14.68 11.68 -10.82
CA ALA A 415 -15.98 11.07 -11.06
C ALA A 415 -16.27 9.91 -10.08
N ASP A 416 -15.29 9.06 -9.78
CA ASP A 416 -15.47 7.94 -8.85
C ASP A 416 -15.72 8.42 -7.41
N MET A 417 -14.93 9.39 -6.93
CA MET A 417 -15.08 9.94 -5.59
C MET A 417 -16.42 10.68 -5.40
N THR A 418 -16.81 11.51 -6.38
CA THR A 418 -18.05 12.29 -6.29
C THR A 418 -19.31 11.44 -6.45
N ALA A 419 -19.24 10.33 -7.19
CA ALA A 419 -20.32 9.34 -7.27
C ALA A 419 -20.60 8.64 -5.93
N LEU A 420 -19.58 8.46 -5.08
CA LEU A 420 -19.75 7.90 -3.74
C LEU A 420 -20.29 8.92 -2.76
N HIS A 421 -19.68 10.11 -2.71
CA HIS A 421 -20.14 11.21 -1.88
C HIS A 421 -19.51 12.55 -2.32
N PRO A 422 -20.28 13.59 -2.67
CA PRO A 422 -19.74 14.84 -3.21
C PRO A 422 -18.68 15.54 -2.33
N ILE A 423 -18.78 15.44 -1.01
CA ILE A 423 -17.83 16.05 -0.05
C ILE A 423 -16.45 15.37 -0.05
N TRP A 424 -16.29 14.20 -0.68
CA TRP A 424 -15.01 13.50 -0.68
C TRP A 424 -13.97 14.10 -1.60
N TRP A 425 -14.39 14.90 -2.57
CA TRP A 425 -13.50 15.67 -3.42
C TRP A 425 -13.26 17.05 -2.79
N ASP A 426 -12.08 17.25 -2.24
CA ASP A 426 -11.61 18.56 -1.80
C ASP A 426 -10.99 19.26 -3.02
N GLU A 427 -11.74 20.20 -3.60
CA GLU A 427 -11.34 20.92 -4.82
C GLU A 427 -9.99 21.62 -4.66
N GLU A 428 -9.76 22.29 -3.53
CA GLU A 428 -8.51 23.04 -3.30
C GLU A 428 -7.32 22.08 -3.21
N CYS A 429 -7.46 20.97 -2.48
CA CYS A 429 -6.40 19.97 -2.38
C CYS A 429 -6.14 19.27 -3.72
N ALA A 430 -7.20 18.99 -4.49
CA ALA A 430 -7.10 18.36 -5.79
C ALA A 430 -6.43 19.26 -6.83
N ASP A 431 -6.80 20.55 -6.90
CA ASP A 431 -6.19 21.54 -7.79
C ASP A 431 -4.70 21.69 -7.48
N GLN A 432 -4.35 21.83 -6.20
CA GLN A 432 -2.94 21.93 -5.79
C GLN A 432 -2.14 20.67 -6.12
N LEU A 433 -2.74 19.49 -5.99
CA LEU A 433 -2.14 18.21 -6.38
C LEU A 433 -1.92 18.15 -7.89
N TYR A 434 -2.95 18.52 -8.67
CA TYR A 434 -2.88 18.56 -10.12
C TYR A 434 -1.76 19.50 -10.59
N ASP A 435 -1.72 20.74 -10.09
CA ASP A 435 -0.72 21.74 -10.47
C ASP A 435 0.71 21.25 -10.24
N ARG A 436 0.97 20.62 -9.08
CA ARG A 436 2.28 20.02 -8.78
C ARG A 436 2.64 18.92 -9.76
N CYS A 437 1.68 18.05 -10.10
CA CYS A 437 1.92 16.98 -11.06
C CYS A 437 2.14 17.52 -12.48
N PHE A 438 1.33 18.48 -12.90
CA PHE A 438 1.41 19.14 -14.20
C PHE A 438 2.78 19.79 -14.39
N ASP A 439 3.21 20.61 -13.43
CA ASP A 439 4.51 21.28 -13.46
C ASP A 439 5.66 20.26 -13.54
N ALA A 440 5.57 19.14 -12.83
CA ALA A 440 6.60 18.10 -12.89
C ALA A 440 6.70 17.43 -14.27
N ILE A 441 5.56 17.19 -14.95
CA ILE A 441 5.53 16.58 -16.29
C ILE A 441 6.06 17.55 -17.36
N GLU A 442 5.66 18.82 -17.31
CA GLU A 442 6.12 19.84 -18.26
C GLU A 442 7.63 20.07 -18.14
N ASN A 443 8.15 20.20 -16.91
CA ASN A 443 9.59 20.39 -16.69
C ASN A 443 10.41 19.17 -17.14
N ALA A 444 9.90 17.95 -16.97
CA ALA A 444 10.57 16.73 -17.45
C ALA A 444 10.59 16.60 -18.98
N SER A 445 9.74 17.35 -19.69
CA SER A 445 9.68 17.36 -21.16
C SER A 445 10.65 18.38 -21.79
N GLU A 446 11.23 19.28 -20.99
CA GLU A 446 12.22 20.28 -21.43
C GLU A 446 13.69 19.79 -21.32
N ASP A 447 13.93 18.73 -20.53
CA ASP A 447 15.25 18.07 -20.32
C ASP A 447 15.48 16.89 -21.28
#